data_AF-A0A9P9CZM5-F1
#
_entry.id   AF-A0A9P9CZM5-F1
#
_cell.length_a   1.000
_cell.length_b   1.000
_cell.length_c   1.000
_cell.angle_alpha   90.00
_cell.angle_beta   90.00
_cell.angle_gamma   90.00
#
_symmetry.space_group_name_H-M   'P 1'
#
loop_
_entity.id
_entity.type
_entity.pdbx_description
1 polymer ?
#
loop_
_entity_poly.entity_id
_entity_poly.type
_entity_poly.pdbx_seq_one_letter_code
_entity_poly.pdbx_strand_id
1 'polypeptide(L)'
;LVKLAAPRRVPIHYISTFGVLPPDEAAHAGSASTYVPPRDGSNGYAASKWAGERILERSAEDLGASSCVYRLLPAHHHPEQQSLQKQDLLDAFLGFVDASGSTPDMSVWKGRVDLIPADQIAQALAESVAATAPTDMTAGITRFVHYESPLAVHTDELSAYIALHRGEQTGLESVPILQWFGRIKALGFNYLLTSQEATVGGSEGGQALQSRR
;
A
#
# COMPACT_ATOMS: atom_id res chain seq x y z
N LEU A 1 -20.03 -10.49 3.19
CA LEU A 1 -19.19 -11.46 2.46
C LEU A 1 -19.21 -12.85 3.11
N VAL A 2 -18.71 -13.02 4.34
CA VAL A 2 -18.69 -14.31 5.06
C VAL A 2 -20.01 -15.09 4.99
N LYS A 3 -21.13 -14.46 5.38
CA LYS A 3 -22.46 -15.11 5.37
C LYS A 3 -22.88 -15.64 4.00
N LEU A 4 -22.38 -15.05 2.90
CA LEU A 4 -22.66 -15.51 1.54
C LEU A 4 -21.72 -16.64 1.10
N ALA A 5 -20.45 -16.54 1.50
CA ALA A 5 -19.37 -17.43 1.09
C ALA A 5 -19.40 -18.78 1.82
N ALA A 6 -19.62 -18.77 3.14
CA ALA A 6 -19.53 -19.98 3.98
C ALA A 6 -20.48 -21.10 3.55
N PRO A 7 -21.79 -20.87 3.31
CA PRO A 7 -22.70 -21.95 2.87
C PRO A 7 -22.34 -22.55 1.51
N ARG A 8 -21.61 -21.79 0.68
CA ARG A 8 -21.22 -22.17 -0.69
C ARG A 8 -19.78 -22.67 -0.77
N ARG A 9 -19.06 -22.68 0.36
CA ARG A 9 -17.62 -23.01 0.44
C ARG A 9 -16.78 -22.21 -0.57
N VAL A 10 -17.13 -20.95 -0.78
CA VAL A 10 -16.36 -20.06 -1.66
C VAL A 10 -15.24 -19.42 -0.84
N PRO A 11 -13.96 -19.59 -1.22
CA PRO A 11 -12.86 -18.91 -0.55
C PRO A 11 -12.99 -17.38 -0.61
N ILE A 12 -12.67 -16.70 0.49
CA ILE A 12 -12.62 -15.22 0.53
C ILE A 12 -11.18 -14.76 0.34
N HIS A 13 -10.96 -13.91 -0.65
CA HIS A 13 -9.68 -13.25 -0.89
C HIS A 13 -9.76 -11.81 -0.38
N TYR A 14 -8.89 -11.44 0.56
CA TYR A 14 -8.96 -10.18 1.29
C TYR A 14 -7.64 -9.43 1.24
N ILE A 15 -7.67 -8.20 0.73
CA ILE A 15 -6.50 -7.32 0.70
C ILE A 15 -6.45 -6.51 2.00
N SER A 16 -5.42 -6.77 2.78
CA SER A 16 -5.09 -6.09 4.03
C SER A 16 -3.83 -5.23 3.86
N THR A 17 -3.25 -4.79 4.97
CA THR A 17 -2.04 -3.96 5.02
C THR A 17 -1.05 -4.51 6.03
N PHE A 18 0.23 -4.23 5.85
CA PHE A 18 1.25 -4.44 6.87
C PHE A 18 0.97 -3.67 8.17
N GLY A 19 0.29 -2.51 8.10
CA GLY A 19 0.00 -1.68 9.28
C GLY A 19 -0.86 -2.32 10.39
N VAL A 20 -1.35 -3.56 10.20
CA VAL A 20 -1.99 -4.36 11.27
C VAL A 20 -0.98 -5.05 12.20
N LEU A 21 0.30 -5.10 11.79
CA LEU A 21 1.40 -5.68 12.54
C LEU A 21 2.28 -4.57 13.13
N PRO A 22 2.98 -4.84 14.25
CA PRO A 22 4.06 -3.97 14.69
C PRO A 22 5.24 -4.03 13.70
N PRO A 23 6.09 -2.99 13.63
CA PRO A 23 7.19 -2.90 12.66
C PRO A 23 8.14 -4.11 12.66
N ASP A 24 8.41 -4.69 13.82
CA ASP A 24 9.41 -5.75 13.99
C ASP A 24 8.91 -7.17 13.61
N GLU A 25 7.61 -7.33 13.31
CA GLU A 25 6.98 -8.63 13.03
C GLU A 25 6.74 -8.89 11.52
N ALA A 26 7.37 -8.10 10.65
CA ALA A 26 7.17 -8.21 9.19
C ALA A 26 7.61 -9.54 8.58
N ALA A 27 8.53 -10.25 9.25
CA ALA A 27 9.17 -11.45 8.72
C ALA A 27 8.26 -12.68 8.67
N HIS A 28 7.20 -12.73 9.48
CA HIS A 28 6.29 -13.90 9.54
C HIS A 28 4.87 -13.55 9.11
N ALA A 29 4.39 -14.22 8.07
CA ALA A 29 3.00 -14.16 7.65
C ALA A 29 2.13 -14.99 8.62
N GLY A 30 1.61 -14.33 9.65
CA GLY A 30 0.78 -14.96 10.69
C GLY A 30 -0.42 -14.13 11.13
N SER A 31 -1.17 -14.66 12.11
CA SER A 31 -2.32 -13.97 12.71
C SER A 31 -1.92 -12.64 13.34
N ALA A 32 -2.69 -11.58 13.09
CA ALA A 32 -2.54 -10.31 13.79
C ALA A 32 -3.41 -10.21 15.05
N SER A 33 -4.01 -11.32 15.50
CA SER A 33 -5.07 -11.30 16.51
C SER A 33 -4.67 -10.76 17.88
N THR A 34 -3.37 -10.82 18.21
CA THR A 34 -2.78 -10.29 19.44
C THR A 34 -2.46 -8.80 19.36
N TYR A 35 -2.37 -8.23 18.15
CA TYR A 35 -2.00 -6.83 17.92
C TYR A 35 -3.25 -5.95 17.79
N VAL A 36 -3.93 -5.72 18.92
CA VAL A 36 -5.18 -4.95 18.94
C VAL A 36 -4.89 -3.47 18.66
N PRO A 37 -5.52 -2.87 17.64
CA PRO A 37 -5.31 -1.47 17.29
C PRO A 37 -5.92 -0.51 18.34
N PRO A 38 -5.42 0.75 18.43
CA PRO A 38 -6.01 1.78 19.30
C PRO A 38 -7.50 2.01 19.01
N ARG A 39 -8.28 2.23 20.08
CA ARG A 39 -9.74 2.46 20.00
C ARG A 39 -10.12 3.94 19.93
N ASP A 40 -9.15 4.83 20.05
CA ASP A 40 -9.33 6.29 20.00
C ASP A 40 -9.48 6.84 18.57
N GLY A 41 -9.40 5.97 17.56
CA GLY A 41 -9.53 6.34 16.14
C GLY A 41 -8.23 6.86 15.52
N SER A 42 -7.13 6.95 16.28
CA SER A 42 -5.83 7.43 15.79
C SER A 42 -5.29 6.63 14.60
N ASN A 43 -5.61 5.33 14.56
CA ASN A 43 -5.22 4.43 13.48
C ASN A 43 -6.44 3.70 12.87
N GLY A 44 -7.47 4.45 12.49
CA GLY A 44 -8.73 3.90 11.97
C GLY A 44 -8.55 3.02 10.72
N TYR A 45 -7.60 3.34 9.84
CA TYR A 45 -7.32 2.54 8.64
C TYR A 45 -6.82 1.14 9.01
N ALA A 46 -5.72 1.02 9.78
CA ALA A 46 -5.23 -0.28 10.20
C ALA A 46 -6.25 -1.01 11.07
N ALA A 47 -6.99 -0.28 11.92
CA ALA A 47 -8.03 -0.87 12.74
C ALA A 47 -9.14 -1.53 11.92
N SER A 48 -9.55 -0.89 10.81
CA SER A 48 -10.53 -1.46 9.89
C SER A 48 -10.00 -2.73 9.20
N LYS A 49 -8.72 -2.73 8.82
CA LYS A 49 -8.07 -3.87 8.16
C LYS A 49 -7.94 -5.05 9.13
N TRP A 50 -7.45 -4.79 10.33
CA TRP A 50 -7.36 -5.76 11.43
C TRP A 50 -8.72 -6.37 11.76
N ALA A 51 -9.78 -5.56 11.87
CA ALA A 51 -11.13 -6.06 12.13
C ALA A 51 -11.60 -7.02 11.03
N GLY A 52 -11.30 -6.71 9.76
CA GLY A 52 -11.57 -7.61 8.62
C GLY A 52 -10.84 -8.94 8.75
N GLU A 53 -9.55 -8.93 9.11
CA GLU A 53 -8.78 -10.16 9.35
C GLU A 53 -9.39 -10.99 10.48
N ARG A 54 -9.75 -10.36 11.61
CA ARG A 54 -10.37 -11.05 12.75
C ARG A 54 -11.69 -11.70 12.40
N ILE A 55 -12.51 -11.04 11.58
CA ILE A 55 -13.78 -11.60 11.12
C ILE A 55 -13.51 -12.86 10.30
N LEU A 56 -12.54 -12.84 9.40
CA LEU A 56 -12.20 -13.98 8.54
C LEU A 56 -11.66 -15.16 9.36
N GLU A 57 -10.71 -14.91 10.26
CA GLU A 57 -10.16 -15.94 11.14
C GLU A 57 -11.22 -16.61 12.00
N ARG A 58 -12.09 -15.83 12.66
CA ARG A 58 -13.20 -16.39 13.47
C ARG A 58 -14.20 -17.16 12.62
N SER A 59 -14.48 -16.69 11.41
CA SER A 59 -15.41 -17.37 10.50
C SER A 59 -14.84 -18.67 9.95
N ALA A 60 -13.52 -18.80 9.91
CA ALA A 60 -12.86 -20.03 9.53
C ALA A 60 -13.13 -21.12 10.58
N GLU A 61 -13.02 -20.78 11.87
CA GLU A 61 -13.34 -21.65 13.02
C GLU A 61 -14.85 -21.91 13.15
N ASP A 62 -15.67 -20.85 13.19
CA ASP A 62 -17.09 -20.94 13.53
C ASP A 62 -17.96 -21.46 12.37
N LEU A 63 -17.57 -21.15 11.12
CA LEU A 63 -18.41 -21.36 9.93
C LEU A 63 -17.72 -22.18 8.84
N GLY A 64 -16.47 -22.63 9.06
CA GLY A 64 -15.69 -23.36 8.07
C GLY A 64 -15.33 -22.54 6.83
N ALA A 65 -15.37 -21.20 6.92
CA ALA A 65 -15.10 -20.32 5.79
C ALA A 65 -13.59 -20.18 5.56
N SER A 66 -13.09 -20.71 4.45
CA SER A 66 -11.68 -20.55 4.08
C SER A 66 -11.39 -19.15 3.53
N SER A 67 -10.23 -18.59 3.85
CA SER A 67 -9.84 -17.27 3.36
C SER A 67 -8.33 -17.12 3.13
N CYS A 68 -7.97 -16.17 2.27
CA CYS A 68 -6.60 -15.75 2.01
C CYS A 68 -6.49 -14.25 2.26
N VAL A 69 -5.61 -13.86 3.17
CA VAL A 69 -5.33 -12.48 3.55
C VAL A 69 -4.00 -12.05 2.95
N TYR A 70 -4.05 -11.06 2.08
CA TYR A 70 -2.89 -10.49 1.42
C TYR A 70 -2.48 -9.20 2.10
N ARG A 71 -1.34 -9.16 2.78
CA ARG A 71 -0.79 -7.92 3.34
C ARG A 71 0.21 -7.33 2.36
N LEU A 72 -0.01 -6.08 1.97
CA LEU A 72 0.95 -5.31 1.19
C LEU A 72 1.99 -4.73 2.15
N LEU A 73 3.26 -5.01 1.90
CA LEU A 73 4.39 -4.61 2.74
C LEU A 73 5.19 -3.47 2.07
N PRO A 74 5.81 -2.58 2.86
CA PRO A 74 6.76 -1.61 2.34
C PRO A 74 7.97 -2.31 1.70
N ALA A 75 8.72 -1.61 0.85
CA ALA A 75 9.95 -2.17 0.28
C ALA A 75 11.06 -2.24 1.34
N HIS A 76 11.74 -3.38 1.48
CA HIS A 76 12.89 -3.52 2.38
C HIS A 76 14.18 -2.89 1.81
N HIS A 77 14.22 -2.56 0.52
CA HIS A 77 15.41 -2.02 -0.13
C HIS A 77 15.86 -0.67 0.45
N HIS A 78 17.18 -0.54 0.65
CA HIS A 78 17.83 0.69 1.09
C HIS A 78 17.74 1.77 -0.01
N PRO A 79 17.65 3.07 0.36
CA PRO A 79 17.52 4.19 -0.59
C PRO A 79 18.59 4.21 -1.69
N GLU A 80 19.78 3.69 -1.38
CA GLU A 80 20.96 3.69 -2.25
C GLU A 80 20.90 2.66 -3.38
N GLN A 81 19.95 1.72 -3.36
CA GLN A 81 19.78 0.74 -4.42
C GLN A 81 18.92 1.33 -5.55
N GLN A 82 19.58 2.03 -6.49
CA GLN A 82 18.97 2.38 -7.77
C GLN A 82 18.82 1.11 -8.63
N SER A 83 17.59 0.62 -8.73
CA SER A 83 17.21 -0.41 -9.70
C SER A 83 16.72 0.24 -11.00
N LEU A 84 16.84 -0.48 -12.13
CA LEU A 84 16.30 -0.02 -13.41
C LEU A 84 14.80 0.32 -13.29
N GLN A 85 14.03 -0.50 -12.56
CA GLN A 85 12.60 -0.27 -12.34
C GLN A 85 12.31 1.02 -11.56
N LYS A 86 13.19 1.40 -10.62
CA LYS A 86 13.06 2.66 -9.88
C LYS A 86 13.34 3.85 -10.79
N GLN A 87 14.35 3.73 -11.66
CA GLN A 87 14.64 4.75 -12.67
C GLN A 87 13.47 4.92 -13.64
N ASP A 88 12.93 3.81 -14.18
CA ASP A 88 11.75 3.82 -15.06
C ASP A 88 10.55 4.52 -14.39
N LEU A 89 10.34 4.30 -13.08
CA LEU A 89 9.29 4.96 -12.31
C LEU A 89 9.53 6.47 -12.17
N LEU A 90 10.77 6.90 -11.91
CA LEU A 90 11.13 8.31 -11.83
C LEU A 90 10.98 9.02 -13.19
N ASP A 91 11.38 8.36 -14.27
CA ASP A 91 11.16 8.81 -15.65
C ASP A 91 9.66 8.92 -15.96
N ALA A 92 8.86 7.94 -15.53
CA ALA A 92 7.41 8.00 -15.67
C ALA A 92 6.81 9.18 -14.89
N PHE A 93 7.29 9.46 -13.67
CA PHE A 93 6.84 10.64 -12.92
C PHE A 93 7.15 11.94 -13.63
N LEU A 94 8.33 12.09 -14.25
CA LEU A 94 8.62 13.25 -15.11
C LEU A 94 7.58 13.35 -16.23
N GLY A 95 7.35 12.26 -16.96
CA GLY A 95 6.33 12.23 -18.01
C GLY A 95 4.94 12.65 -17.52
N PHE A 96 4.57 12.34 -16.28
CA PHE A 96 3.31 12.78 -15.68
C PHE A 96 3.32 14.23 -15.20
N VAL A 97 4.46 14.78 -14.76
CA VAL A 97 4.59 16.22 -14.51
C VAL A 97 4.33 16.99 -15.80
N ASP A 98 4.94 16.54 -16.89
CA ASP A 98 4.78 17.10 -18.24
C ASP A 98 3.33 17.03 -18.71
N ALA A 99 2.73 15.84 -18.66
CA ALA A 99 1.39 15.59 -19.16
C ALA A 99 0.30 16.26 -18.30
N SER A 100 0.51 16.41 -17.00
CA SER A 100 -0.46 17.05 -16.10
C SER A 100 -0.33 18.58 -16.02
N GLY A 101 0.81 19.14 -16.45
CA GLY A 101 1.12 20.56 -16.21
C GLY A 101 1.25 20.91 -14.72
N SER A 102 1.47 19.92 -13.86
CA SER A 102 1.49 20.09 -12.41
C SER A 102 2.59 19.25 -11.76
N THR A 103 3.16 19.77 -10.67
CA THR A 103 4.22 19.13 -9.90
C THR A 103 3.75 18.85 -8.47
N PRO A 104 4.13 17.73 -7.85
CA PRO A 104 3.73 17.46 -6.48
C PRO A 104 4.44 18.42 -5.50
N ASP A 105 3.65 19.08 -4.67
CA ASP A 105 4.13 19.88 -3.54
C ASP A 105 4.62 18.96 -2.42
N MET A 106 5.93 18.94 -2.23
CA MET A 106 6.63 18.18 -1.20
C MET A 106 7.10 19.06 -0.03
N SER A 107 6.73 20.34 0.02
CA SER A 107 7.20 21.27 1.06
C SER A 107 6.66 20.92 2.45
N VAL A 108 5.41 20.46 2.50
CA VAL A 108 4.69 20.11 3.74
C VAL A 108 4.76 18.62 4.04
N TRP A 109 5.04 17.79 3.03
CA TRP A 109 5.05 16.33 3.12
C TRP A 109 6.47 15.79 2.95
N LYS A 110 7.05 15.26 4.02
CA LYS A 110 8.33 14.54 3.97
C LYS A 110 8.11 13.07 4.25
N GLY A 111 8.66 12.21 3.40
CA GLY A 111 8.47 10.79 3.60
C GLY A 111 8.83 9.91 2.43
N ARG A 112 8.16 8.76 2.40
CA ARG A 112 8.37 7.66 1.48
C ARG A 112 7.03 7.12 1.00
N VAL A 113 6.95 6.79 -0.27
CA VAL A 113 5.86 5.97 -0.82
C VAL A 113 6.43 4.66 -1.34
N ASP A 114 5.74 3.57 -1.02
CA ASP A 114 6.03 2.25 -1.56
C ASP A 114 5.02 1.93 -2.67
N LEU A 115 5.53 1.41 -3.78
CA LEU A 115 4.77 1.23 -5.01
C LEU A 115 5.02 -0.16 -5.59
N ILE A 116 3.96 -0.73 -6.15
CA ILE A 116 4.01 -1.94 -6.97
C ILE A 116 3.29 -1.68 -8.29
N PRO A 117 3.85 -2.09 -9.44
CA PRO A 117 3.11 -2.11 -10.70
C PRO A 117 1.76 -2.82 -10.53
N ALA A 118 0.68 -2.21 -11.01
CA ALA A 118 -0.67 -2.70 -10.75
C ALA A 118 -0.95 -4.05 -11.43
N ASP A 119 -0.33 -4.27 -12.60
CA ASP A 119 -0.34 -5.54 -13.32
C ASP A 119 0.38 -6.66 -12.55
N GLN A 120 1.52 -6.36 -11.94
CA GLN A 120 2.27 -7.32 -11.12
C GLN A 120 1.43 -7.83 -9.94
N ILE A 121 0.81 -6.93 -9.18
CA ILE A 121 -0.02 -7.34 -8.04
C ILE A 121 -1.33 -8.01 -8.50
N ALA A 122 -1.92 -7.56 -9.61
CA ALA A 122 -3.11 -8.20 -10.17
C ALA A 122 -2.82 -9.64 -10.61
N GLN A 123 -1.68 -9.87 -11.28
CA GLN A 123 -1.23 -11.19 -11.68
C GLN A 123 -0.99 -12.09 -10.46
N ALA A 124 -0.25 -11.59 -9.46
CA ALA A 124 0.03 -12.37 -8.25
C ALA A 124 -1.26 -12.76 -7.49
N LEU A 125 -2.24 -11.85 -7.42
CA LEU A 125 -3.55 -12.15 -6.84
C LEU A 125 -4.34 -13.15 -7.69
N ALA A 126 -4.34 -13.01 -9.02
CA ALA A 126 -5.03 -13.93 -9.93
C ALA A 126 -4.45 -15.35 -9.86
N GLU A 127 -3.12 -15.48 -9.83
CA GLU A 127 -2.42 -16.75 -9.63
C GLU A 127 -2.78 -17.36 -8.27
N SER A 128 -2.82 -16.54 -7.21
CA SER A 128 -3.23 -17.01 -5.89
C SER A 128 -4.68 -17.51 -5.86
N VAL A 129 -5.60 -16.81 -6.53
CA VAL A 129 -7.00 -17.25 -6.68
C VAL A 129 -7.06 -18.56 -7.49
N ALA A 130 -6.34 -18.67 -8.60
CA ALA A 130 -6.34 -19.87 -9.45
C ALA A 130 -5.73 -21.09 -8.76
N ALA A 131 -4.68 -20.91 -7.96
CA ALA A 131 -4.06 -21.96 -7.15
C ALA A 131 -4.93 -22.40 -5.97
N THR A 132 -5.96 -21.60 -5.61
CA THR A 132 -6.90 -21.93 -4.54
C THR A 132 -8.05 -22.76 -5.12
N ALA A 133 -7.79 -24.02 -5.46
CA ALA A 133 -8.86 -24.93 -5.84
C ALA A 133 -9.82 -25.14 -4.63
N PRO A 134 -11.15 -25.31 -4.86
CA PRO A 134 -12.11 -25.55 -3.78
C PRO A 134 -11.78 -26.76 -2.89
N THR A 135 -10.98 -27.69 -3.40
CA THR A 135 -10.52 -28.91 -2.73
C THR A 135 -9.19 -28.75 -1.98
N ASP A 136 -8.40 -27.71 -2.25
CA ASP A 136 -7.04 -27.52 -1.70
C ASP A 136 -6.97 -26.54 -0.52
N MET A 137 -8.04 -25.75 -0.30
CA MET A 137 -8.24 -25.11 0.99
C MET A 137 -8.72 -26.16 1.98
N THR A 138 -7.88 -26.51 2.95
CA THR A 138 -8.36 -27.10 4.20
C THR A 138 -9.53 -26.25 4.69
N ALA A 139 -10.71 -26.86 4.78
CA ALA A 139 -11.92 -26.16 5.17
C ALA A 139 -11.68 -25.46 6.52
N GLY A 140 -12.03 -24.17 6.59
CA GLY A 140 -11.88 -23.40 7.84
C GLY A 140 -10.45 -22.95 8.17
N ILE A 141 -9.57 -22.78 7.19
CA ILE A 141 -8.26 -22.12 7.40
C ILE A 141 -8.22 -20.71 6.79
N THR A 142 -7.60 -19.79 7.52
CA THR A 142 -7.19 -18.47 7.01
C THR A 142 -5.69 -18.48 6.73
N ARG A 143 -5.31 -18.28 5.46
CA ARG A 143 -3.90 -18.17 5.03
C ARG A 143 -3.49 -16.70 5.00
N PHE A 144 -2.27 -16.41 5.44
CA PHE A 144 -1.66 -15.08 5.33
C PHE A 144 -0.56 -15.11 4.29
N VAL A 145 -0.53 -14.09 3.43
CA VAL A 145 0.47 -13.92 2.37
C VAL A 145 0.95 -12.48 2.41
N HIS A 146 2.27 -12.29 2.37
CA HIS A 146 2.90 -10.98 2.29
C HIS A 146 3.31 -10.70 0.84
N TYR A 147 2.94 -9.53 0.33
CA TYR A 147 3.44 -9.00 -0.93
C TYR A 147 4.27 -7.76 -0.65
N GLU A 148 5.58 -7.92 -0.74
CA GLU A 148 6.52 -6.82 -0.58
C GLU A 148 6.49 -5.90 -1.81
N SER A 149 6.59 -4.60 -1.55
CA SER A 149 6.70 -3.63 -2.63
C SER A 149 8.09 -3.68 -3.25
N PRO A 150 8.20 -3.74 -4.58
CA PRO A 150 9.50 -3.72 -5.24
C PRO A 150 10.14 -2.32 -5.23
N LEU A 151 9.34 -1.27 -5.08
CA LEU A 151 9.78 0.11 -5.28
C LEU A 151 9.45 0.96 -4.07
N ALA A 152 10.42 1.79 -3.69
CA ALA A 152 10.24 2.87 -2.75
C ALA A 152 10.81 4.16 -3.32
N VAL A 153 10.05 5.24 -3.21
CA VAL A 153 10.47 6.58 -3.67
C VAL A 153 10.34 7.55 -2.51
N HIS A 154 11.43 8.26 -2.22
CA HIS A 154 11.41 9.33 -1.24
C HIS A 154 11.04 10.66 -1.89
N THR A 155 10.43 11.55 -1.10
CA THR A 155 9.98 12.87 -1.56
C THR A 155 11.09 13.77 -2.07
N ASP A 156 12.21 13.76 -1.38
CA ASP A 156 13.39 14.55 -1.67
C ASP A 156 14.07 14.04 -2.93
N GLU A 157 14.16 12.72 -3.10
CA GLU A 157 14.63 12.08 -4.33
C GLU A 157 13.77 12.49 -5.53
N LEU A 158 12.44 12.38 -5.45
CA LEU A 158 11.56 12.78 -6.55
C LEU A 158 11.69 14.28 -6.86
N SER A 159 11.75 15.13 -5.83
CA SER A 159 11.92 16.58 -6.00
C SER A 159 13.23 16.93 -6.67
N ALA A 160 14.34 16.30 -6.24
CA ALA A 160 15.66 16.48 -6.82
C ALA A 160 15.70 15.98 -8.26
N TYR A 161 15.05 14.86 -8.55
CA TYR A 161 14.98 14.29 -9.89
C TYR A 161 14.22 15.19 -10.86
N ILE A 162 13.08 15.74 -10.43
CA ILE A 162 12.30 16.73 -11.19
C ILE A 162 13.12 18.00 -11.44
N ALA A 163 13.79 18.53 -10.41
CA ALA A 163 14.61 19.74 -10.53
C ALA A 163 15.81 19.54 -11.48
N LEU A 164 16.46 18.37 -11.43
CA LEU A 164 17.60 18.04 -12.28
C LEU A 164 17.23 18.01 -13.78
N HIS A 165 16.07 17.45 -14.12
CA HIS A 165 15.69 17.22 -15.52
C HIS A 165 14.87 18.35 -16.14
N ARG A 166 14.10 19.11 -15.33
CA ARG A 166 13.29 20.23 -15.82
C ARG A 166 13.84 21.61 -15.49
N GLY A 167 14.81 21.73 -14.58
CA GLY A 167 15.28 23.03 -14.08
C GLY A 167 14.22 23.73 -13.22
N GLU A 168 14.17 25.07 -13.29
CA GLU A 168 13.16 25.86 -12.59
C GLU A 168 11.75 25.49 -13.09
N GLN A 169 10.87 25.08 -12.18
CA GLN A 169 9.49 24.61 -12.43
C GLN A 169 8.54 25.76 -12.87
N THR A 170 9.04 26.69 -13.68
CA THR A 170 8.33 27.87 -14.15
C THR A 170 7.10 27.46 -14.97
N GLY A 171 5.92 27.91 -14.53
CA GLY A 171 4.64 27.63 -15.21
C GLY A 171 3.95 26.31 -14.82
N LEU A 172 4.48 25.52 -13.89
CA LEU A 172 3.79 24.34 -13.36
C LEU A 172 2.97 24.70 -12.11
N GLU A 173 1.76 24.16 -12.03
CA GLU A 173 0.94 24.25 -10.83
C GLU A 173 1.52 23.30 -9.75
N SER A 174 1.90 23.84 -8.59
CA SER A 174 2.29 23.02 -7.43
C SER A 174 1.05 22.53 -6.70
N VAL A 175 0.92 21.22 -6.51
CA VAL A 175 -0.29 20.61 -5.93
C VAL A 175 0.01 19.57 -4.86
N PRO A 176 -0.80 19.45 -3.80
CA PRO A 176 -0.58 18.45 -2.75
C PRO A 176 -0.37 17.04 -3.30
N ILE A 177 0.67 16.32 -2.82
CA ILE A 177 1.09 15.03 -3.38
C ILE A 177 -0.05 14.02 -3.60
N LEU A 178 -0.99 13.89 -2.66
CA LEU A 178 -2.11 12.95 -2.79
C LEU A 178 -3.10 13.37 -3.90
N GLN A 179 -3.31 14.67 -4.07
CA GLN A 179 -4.11 15.21 -5.16
C GLN A 179 -3.38 15.00 -6.50
N TRP A 180 -2.06 15.21 -6.52
CA TRP A 180 -1.23 14.94 -7.69
C TRP A 180 -1.30 13.47 -8.11
N PHE A 181 -1.15 12.53 -7.16
CA PHE A 181 -1.37 11.10 -7.42
C PHE A 181 -2.75 10.81 -8.01
N GLY A 182 -3.79 11.53 -7.56
CA GLY A 182 -5.12 11.46 -8.16
C GLY A 182 -5.17 11.92 -9.62
N ARG A 183 -4.50 13.03 -9.95
CA ARG A 183 -4.40 13.57 -11.32
C ARG A 183 -3.66 12.61 -12.24
N ILE A 184 -2.48 12.14 -11.85
CA ILE A 184 -1.66 11.28 -12.71
C ILE A 184 -2.28 9.89 -12.91
N LYS A 185 -3.10 9.41 -11.95
CA LYS A 185 -3.91 8.19 -12.15
C LYS A 185 -4.89 8.33 -13.31
N ALA A 186 -5.51 9.49 -13.48
CA ALA A 186 -6.37 9.75 -14.64
C ALA A 186 -5.58 9.80 -15.97
N LEU A 187 -4.27 10.02 -15.90
CA LEU A 187 -3.35 10.03 -17.05
C LEU A 187 -2.72 8.66 -17.33
N GLY A 188 -3.07 7.62 -16.56
CA GLY A 188 -2.56 6.26 -16.77
C GLY A 188 -1.44 5.84 -15.83
N PHE A 189 -1.24 6.52 -14.69
CA PHE A 189 -0.33 6.03 -13.65
C PHE A 189 -0.79 4.66 -13.11
N ASN A 190 -0.09 3.60 -13.54
CA ASN A 190 -0.49 2.21 -13.33
C ASN A 190 0.26 1.52 -12.18
N TYR A 191 0.43 2.23 -11.06
CA TYR A 191 1.04 1.67 -9.85
C TYR A 191 0.05 1.74 -8.68
N LEU A 192 0.08 0.70 -7.85
CA LEU A 192 -0.61 0.65 -6.58
C LEU A 192 0.30 1.19 -5.49
N LEU A 193 -0.18 2.19 -4.75
CA LEU A 193 0.45 2.64 -3.50
C LEU A 193 0.11 1.63 -2.39
N THR A 194 1.12 0.89 -1.96
CA THR A 194 1.03 -0.22 -1.01
C THR A 194 1.19 0.27 0.42
N SER A 195 2.18 1.13 0.65
CA SER A 195 2.52 1.75 1.93
C SER A 195 2.93 3.21 1.73
N GLN A 196 2.77 4.01 2.78
CA GLN A 196 3.35 5.35 2.86
C GLN A 196 3.83 5.63 4.28
N GLU A 197 4.95 6.33 4.38
CA GLU A 197 5.40 6.96 5.60
C GLU A 197 5.45 8.46 5.36
N ALA A 198 4.70 9.21 6.16
CA ALA A 198 4.43 10.61 5.95
C ALA A 198 4.60 11.38 7.25
N THR A 199 5.41 12.43 7.22
CA THR A 199 5.38 13.47 8.26
C THR A 199 4.87 14.75 7.62
N VAL A 200 3.73 15.24 8.12
CA VAL A 200 3.16 16.52 7.72
C VAL A 200 3.58 17.56 8.74
N GLY A 201 4.39 18.52 8.30
CA GLY A 201 4.73 19.68 9.12
C GLY A 201 3.53 20.61 9.23
N GLY A 202 3.02 20.86 10.43
CA GLY A 202 2.10 21.97 10.65
C GLY A 202 2.83 23.29 10.37
N SER A 203 2.23 24.19 9.61
CA SER A 203 2.67 25.59 9.54
C SER A 203 2.81 26.15 10.97
N GLU A 204 3.92 26.83 11.24
CA GLU A 204 4.34 27.48 12.50
C GLU A 204 3.44 27.22 13.73
N GLY A 205 3.87 26.27 14.59
CA GLY A 205 3.29 26.03 15.92
C GLY A 205 2.35 24.82 16.05
N GLY A 206 2.01 24.14 14.95
CA GLY A 206 1.22 22.90 14.97
C GLY A 206 2.05 21.64 15.22
N GLN A 207 1.49 20.68 15.96
CA GLN A 207 2.09 19.37 16.20
C GLN A 207 2.28 18.62 14.86
N ALA A 208 3.48 18.07 14.62
CA ALA A 208 3.74 17.29 13.40
C ALA A 208 2.88 16.03 13.39
N LEU A 209 2.08 15.84 12.33
CA LEU A 209 1.23 14.67 12.17
C LEU A 209 1.99 13.59 11.40
N GLN A 210 2.08 12.40 11.99
CA GLN A 210 2.63 11.23 11.33
C GLN A 210 1.49 10.38 10.77
N SER A 211 1.58 10.03 9.50
CA SER A 211 0.68 9.08 8.85
C SER A 211 1.50 7.89 8.35
N ARG A 212 1.03 6.69 8.69
CA ARG A 212 1.55 5.41 8.20
C ARG A 212 0.38 4.56 7.74
N ARG A 213 0.54 3.86 6.63
CA ARG A 213 -0.48 2.98 6.07
C ARG A 213 0.12 1.68 5.60
#